data_AF-A0A2P7S5N5-F1
#
_entry.id   AF-A0A2P7S5N5-F1
#
_cell.length_a   1.000
_cell.length_b   1.000
_cell.length_c   1.000
_cell.angle_alpha   90.00
_cell.angle_beta   90.00
_cell.angle_gamma   90.00
#
_symmetry.space_group_name_H-M   'P 1'
#
loop_
_entity.id
_entity.type
_entity.pdbx_description
1 polymer ?
#
loop_
_entity_poly.entity_id
_entity_poly.type
_entity_poly.pdbx_seq_one_letter_code
_entity_poly.pdbx_strand_id
1 'polypeptide(L)'
;MPSPTGMAWNLKKRGRTLRHAKNMIANKLEILRISAEKRRENHMNETRSWDLRLGYLIHDVSRLRRVSYDRELAPLGITRSQWWVLAFVSRNDGLPQTQLANELDVGKVALGSLIDRLQSAGFVERRADEKDRRVKRVYLTDKARDLINKIGPINDSFNTRILKGIPREDLELTSRTLYAMKKNLIGLVADRNFDGAAGGGLDDELLEDHGEPRLSVL
;
A
#
# COMPACT_ATOMS: atom_id res chain seq x y z
N MET A 1 -32.28 -71.98 -33.91
CA MET A 1 -32.69 -70.80 -33.11
C MET A 1 -32.15 -70.96 -31.69
N PRO A 2 -31.56 -69.94 -31.06
CA PRO A 2 -31.08 -70.10 -29.69
C PRO A 2 -32.25 -70.26 -28.71
N SER A 3 -32.08 -71.08 -27.68
CA SER A 3 -33.11 -71.33 -26.66
C SER A 3 -33.52 -70.03 -25.94
N PRO A 4 -34.81 -69.84 -25.60
CA PRO A 4 -35.30 -68.66 -24.86
C PRO A 4 -34.52 -68.38 -23.57
N THR A 5 -34.01 -69.43 -22.93
CA THR A 5 -33.25 -69.38 -21.68
C THR A 5 -31.83 -68.79 -21.86
N GLY A 6 -31.23 -68.97 -23.04
CA GLY A 6 -29.90 -68.44 -23.37
C GLY A 6 -29.89 -66.93 -23.68
N MET A 7 -30.94 -66.40 -24.31
CA MET A 7 -31.08 -64.96 -24.57
C MET A 7 -31.30 -64.16 -23.26
N ALA A 8 -32.14 -64.66 -22.35
CA ALA A 8 -32.43 -64.01 -21.08
C ALA A 8 -31.18 -63.93 -20.16
N TRP A 9 -30.33 -64.96 -20.16
CA TRP A 9 -29.09 -64.97 -19.39
C TRP A 9 -28.06 -63.97 -19.92
N ASN A 10 -27.94 -63.84 -21.25
CA ASN A 10 -27.00 -62.93 -21.90
C ASN A 10 -27.42 -61.45 -21.72
N LEU A 11 -28.72 -61.15 -21.76
CA LEU A 11 -29.29 -59.83 -21.45
C LEU A 11 -29.07 -59.42 -19.97
N LYS A 12 -29.27 -60.35 -19.03
CA LYS A 12 -29.06 -60.11 -17.59
C LYS A 12 -27.58 -59.95 -17.21
N LYS A 13 -26.66 -60.59 -17.95
CA LYS A 13 -25.22 -60.34 -17.83
C LYS A 13 -24.85 -58.96 -18.39
N ARG A 14 -25.25 -58.63 -19.63
CA ARG A 14 -25.00 -57.30 -20.23
C ARG A 14 -25.57 -56.16 -19.38
N GLY A 15 -26.77 -56.30 -18.82
CA GLY A 15 -27.37 -55.31 -17.92
C GLY A 15 -26.60 -55.13 -16.60
N ARG A 16 -25.95 -56.19 -16.08
CA ARG A 16 -25.06 -56.11 -14.91
C ARG A 16 -23.72 -55.45 -15.24
N THR A 17 -23.13 -55.77 -16.39
CA THR A 17 -21.87 -55.17 -16.85
C THR A 17 -22.03 -53.68 -17.15
N LEU A 18 -23.14 -53.28 -17.79
CA LEU A 18 -23.47 -51.88 -18.04
C LEU A 18 -23.72 -51.10 -16.74
N ARG A 19 -24.36 -51.73 -15.75
CA ARG A 19 -24.57 -51.12 -14.43
C ARG A 19 -23.24 -50.93 -13.67
N HIS A 20 -22.34 -51.92 -13.74
CA HIS A 20 -20.99 -51.80 -13.18
C HIS A 20 -20.17 -50.71 -13.85
N ALA A 21 -20.20 -50.63 -15.19
CA ALA A 21 -19.50 -49.58 -15.94
C ALA A 21 -20.03 -48.18 -15.62
N LYS A 22 -21.36 -48.00 -15.52
CA LYS A 22 -21.97 -46.74 -15.09
C LYS A 22 -21.56 -46.34 -13.67
N ASN A 23 -21.54 -47.30 -12.74
CA ASN A 23 -21.10 -47.04 -11.37
C ASN A 23 -19.62 -46.66 -11.28
N MET A 24 -18.75 -47.32 -12.07
CA MET A 24 -17.33 -46.95 -12.14
C MET A 24 -17.12 -45.55 -12.71
N ILE A 25 -17.85 -45.17 -13.75
CA ILE A 25 -17.77 -43.82 -14.33
C ILE A 25 -18.26 -42.78 -13.33
N ALA A 26 -19.41 -43.03 -12.67
CA ALA A 26 -19.95 -42.13 -11.64
C ALA A 26 -18.95 -41.93 -10.49
N ASN A 27 -18.34 -43.01 -9.98
CA ASN A 27 -17.33 -42.92 -8.93
C ASN A 27 -16.07 -42.16 -9.40
N LYS A 28 -15.62 -42.40 -10.64
CA LYS A 28 -14.47 -41.69 -11.20
C LYS A 28 -14.73 -40.19 -11.38
N LEU A 29 -15.94 -39.81 -11.78
CA LEU A 29 -16.36 -38.41 -11.89
C LEU A 29 -16.43 -37.73 -10.52
N GLU A 30 -16.94 -38.43 -9.50
CA GLU A 30 -17.00 -37.91 -8.13
C GLU A 30 -15.60 -37.69 -7.53
N ILE A 31 -14.68 -38.63 -7.73
CA ILE A 31 -13.27 -38.49 -7.31
C ILE A 31 -12.61 -37.28 -8.00
N LEU A 32 -12.86 -37.09 -9.30
CA LEU A 32 -12.33 -35.95 -10.04
C LEU A 32 -12.90 -34.63 -9.55
N ARG A 33 -14.19 -34.60 -9.20
CA ARG A 33 -14.87 -33.44 -8.63
C ARG A 33 -14.28 -33.06 -7.26
N ILE A 34 -14.20 -34.01 -6.33
CA ILE A 34 -13.63 -33.81 -4.99
C ILE A 34 -12.17 -33.34 -5.09
N SER A 35 -11.38 -33.93 -6.00
CA SER A 35 -10.00 -33.52 -6.24
C SER A 35 -9.88 -32.12 -6.85
N ALA A 36 -10.87 -31.65 -7.60
CA ALA A 36 -10.90 -30.28 -8.13
C ALA A 36 -11.33 -29.26 -7.07
N GLU A 37 -12.33 -29.58 -6.24
CA GLU A 37 -12.76 -28.75 -5.11
C GLU A 37 -11.63 -28.58 -4.08
N LYS A 38 -10.95 -29.66 -3.70
CA LYS A 38 -9.81 -29.60 -2.76
C LYS A 38 -8.61 -28.82 -3.30
N ARG A 39 -8.34 -28.89 -4.62
CA ARG A 39 -7.32 -28.06 -5.28
C ARG A 39 -7.68 -26.57 -5.25
N ARG A 40 -8.95 -26.23 -5.47
CA ARG A 40 -9.43 -24.84 -5.35
C ARG A 40 -9.33 -24.33 -3.92
N GLU A 41 -9.75 -25.12 -2.93
CA GLU A 41 -9.68 -24.75 -1.51
C GLU A 41 -8.24 -24.54 -1.03
N ASN A 42 -7.31 -25.44 -1.38
CA ASN A 42 -5.89 -25.25 -1.09
C ASN A 42 -5.32 -23.99 -1.76
N HIS A 43 -5.66 -23.74 -3.04
CA HIS A 43 -5.22 -22.54 -3.74
C HIS A 43 -5.79 -21.26 -3.11
N MET A 44 -7.06 -21.27 -2.68
CA MET A 44 -7.69 -20.14 -1.98
C MET A 44 -7.04 -19.87 -0.62
N ASN A 45 -6.72 -20.91 0.15
CA ASN A 45 -6.03 -20.76 1.44
C ASN A 45 -4.59 -20.28 1.28
N GLU A 46 -3.87 -20.80 0.29
CA GLU A 46 -2.50 -20.35 -0.03
C GLU A 46 -2.50 -18.90 -0.51
N THR A 47 -3.51 -18.52 -1.32
CA THR A 47 -3.73 -17.15 -1.79
C THR A 47 -4.03 -16.18 -0.65
N ARG A 48 -4.91 -16.56 0.27
CA ARG A 48 -5.29 -15.76 1.46
C ARG A 48 -4.19 -15.68 2.53
N SER A 49 -3.11 -16.44 2.35
CA SER A 49 -2.00 -16.51 3.29
C SER A 49 -0.88 -15.55 2.91
N TRP A 50 -0.64 -15.33 1.62
CA TRP A 50 0.46 -14.47 1.17
C TRP A 50 0.08 -12.98 1.15
N ASP A 51 -1.16 -12.64 0.84
CA ASP A 51 -1.66 -11.25 0.84
C ASP A 51 -1.67 -10.67 2.26
N LEU A 52 -2.12 -11.45 3.25
CA LEU A 52 -2.03 -11.07 4.66
C LEU A 52 -0.57 -10.89 5.11
N ARG A 53 0.32 -11.84 4.77
CA ARG A 53 1.76 -11.70 5.06
C ARG A 53 2.36 -10.45 4.43
N LEU A 54 2.02 -10.15 3.18
CA LEU A 54 2.47 -8.95 2.48
C LEU A 54 1.99 -7.68 3.19
N GLY A 55 0.71 -7.63 3.57
CA GLY A 55 0.15 -6.51 4.34
C GLY A 55 0.88 -6.27 5.66
N TYR A 56 1.13 -7.34 6.44
CA TYR A 56 1.91 -7.25 7.69
C TYR A 56 3.34 -6.80 7.45
N LEU A 57 4.02 -7.32 6.42
CA LEU A 57 5.38 -6.91 6.07
C LEU A 57 5.46 -5.43 5.67
N ILE A 58 4.51 -4.93 4.87
CA ILE A 58 4.43 -3.51 4.51
C ILE A 58 4.31 -2.65 5.77
N HIS A 59 3.40 -3.01 6.68
CA HIS A 59 3.22 -2.30 7.94
C HIS A 59 4.48 -2.33 8.81
N ASP A 60 5.11 -3.49 9.00
CA ASP A 60 6.28 -3.65 9.85
C ASP A 60 7.51 -2.96 9.28
N VAL A 61 7.78 -3.08 7.98
CA VAL A 61 8.88 -2.37 7.31
C VAL A 61 8.67 -0.87 7.40
N SER A 62 7.45 -0.38 7.16
CA SER A 62 7.11 1.05 7.31
C SER A 62 7.40 1.52 8.74
N ARG A 63 6.90 0.79 9.75
CA ARG A 63 7.11 1.11 11.17
C ARG A 63 8.60 1.09 11.55
N LEU A 64 9.34 0.06 11.18
CA LEU A 64 10.76 -0.12 11.52
C LEU A 64 11.64 0.91 10.81
N ARG A 65 11.44 1.13 9.51
CA ARG A 65 12.14 2.19 8.76
C ARG A 65 11.97 3.53 9.45
N ARG A 66 10.73 3.84 9.84
CA ARG A 66 10.34 5.08 10.49
C ARG A 66 10.95 5.24 11.89
N VAL A 67 11.06 4.18 12.69
CA VAL A 67 11.72 4.22 14.02
C VAL A 67 13.23 4.35 13.88
N SER A 68 13.84 3.65 12.93
CA SER A 68 15.28 3.71 12.71
C SER A 68 15.72 5.06 12.15
N TYR A 69 14.97 5.63 11.19
CA TYR A 69 15.31 6.91 10.59
C TYR A 69 15.21 8.07 11.59
N ASP A 70 14.22 8.05 12.48
CA ASP A 70 14.13 9.00 13.59
C ASP A 70 15.37 9.04 14.47
N ARG A 71 15.98 7.88 14.74
CA ARG A 71 17.20 7.79 15.55
C ARG A 71 18.38 8.43 14.84
N GLU A 72 18.46 8.29 13.52
CA GLU A 72 19.50 8.93 12.70
C GLU A 72 19.33 10.46 12.66
N LEU A 73 18.08 10.96 12.71
CA LEU A 73 17.80 12.40 12.68
C LEU A 73 17.82 13.08 14.07
N ALA A 74 17.70 12.31 15.16
CA ALA A 74 17.69 12.86 16.52
C ALA A 74 18.86 13.82 16.84
N PRO A 75 20.11 13.58 16.39
CA PRO A 75 21.22 14.51 16.61
C PRO A 75 21.06 15.88 15.95
N LEU A 76 20.19 16.02 14.95
CA LEU A 76 19.91 17.31 14.30
C LEU A 76 18.98 18.20 15.14
N GLY A 77 18.51 17.72 16.29
CA GLY A 77 17.66 18.49 17.21
C GLY A 77 16.24 18.73 16.66
N ILE A 78 15.81 17.94 15.69
CA ILE A 78 14.48 18.06 15.06
C ILE A 78 13.61 16.89 15.50
N THR A 79 12.38 17.19 15.88
CA THR A 79 11.40 16.13 16.18
C THR A 79 10.91 15.48 14.89
N ARG A 80 10.43 14.23 15.00
CA ARG A 80 9.80 13.50 13.89
C ARG A 80 8.73 14.31 13.17
N SER A 81 7.81 14.91 13.92
CA SER A 81 6.67 15.63 13.35
C SER A 81 7.11 16.92 12.64
N GLN A 82 8.13 17.59 13.16
CA GLN A 82 8.78 18.73 12.48
C GLN A 82 9.46 18.29 11.19
N TRP A 83 10.27 17.22 11.22
CA TRP A 83 10.93 16.68 10.04
C TRP A 83 9.92 16.39 8.93
N TRP A 84 8.85 15.69 9.28
CA TRP A 84 7.89 15.23 8.29
C TRP A 84 7.19 16.38 7.57
N VAL A 85 6.81 17.44 8.30
CA VAL A 85 6.28 18.68 7.70
C VAL A 85 7.34 19.34 6.79
N LEU A 86 8.58 19.50 7.26
CA LEU A 86 9.65 20.11 6.47
C LEU A 86 9.95 19.34 5.19
N ALA A 87 10.01 18.01 5.27
CA ALA A 87 10.20 17.15 4.12
C ALA A 87 9.05 17.27 3.12
N PHE A 88 7.81 17.49 3.57
CA PHE A 88 6.69 17.69 2.66
C PHE A 88 6.74 19.06 1.99
N VAL A 89 6.93 20.13 2.76
CA VAL A 89 7.01 21.49 2.23
C VAL A 89 8.22 21.67 1.32
N SER A 90 9.33 20.94 1.52
CA SER A 90 10.49 21.01 0.62
C SER A 90 10.21 20.59 -0.82
N ARG A 91 9.19 19.75 -1.03
CA ARG A 91 8.75 19.32 -2.36
C ARG A 91 7.61 20.19 -2.91
N ASN A 92 6.89 20.88 -2.02
CA ASN A 92 5.67 21.62 -2.32
C ASN A 92 5.70 23.00 -1.63
N ASP A 93 6.72 23.80 -1.94
CA ASP A 93 6.95 25.08 -1.27
C ASP A 93 5.80 26.05 -1.58
N GLY A 94 5.30 26.77 -0.57
CA GLY A 94 4.22 27.73 -0.74
C GLY A 94 2.81 27.15 -0.78
N LEU A 95 2.59 25.90 -0.37
CA LEU A 95 1.24 25.35 -0.24
C LEU A 95 0.40 26.10 0.82
N PRO A 96 -0.92 26.26 0.60
CA PRO A 96 -1.85 26.68 1.64
C PRO A 96 -1.78 25.77 2.87
N GLN A 97 -1.76 26.32 4.07
CA GLN A 97 -1.73 25.55 5.32
C GLN A 97 -2.91 24.57 5.42
N THR A 98 -4.08 24.94 4.91
CA THR A 98 -5.27 24.07 4.89
C THR A 98 -5.06 22.86 4.00
N GLN A 99 -4.43 23.05 2.83
CA GLN A 99 -4.09 21.96 1.93
C GLN A 99 -3.00 21.08 2.54
N LEU A 100 -1.96 21.69 3.16
CA LEU A 100 -0.93 20.96 3.87
C LEU A 100 -1.49 20.07 5.00
N ALA A 101 -2.60 20.47 5.63
CA ALA A 101 -3.29 19.66 6.64
C ALA A 101 -3.90 18.39 6.05
N ASN A 102 -4.56 18.55 4.89
CA ASN A 102 -5.18 17.45 4.16
C ASN A 102 -4.11 16.48 3.63
N GLU A 103 -3.07 17.01 2.98
CA GLU A 103 -1.97 16.23 2.40
C GLU A 103 -1.20 15.41 3.43
N LEU A 104 -1.06 15.98 4.63
CA LEU A 104 -0.42 15.31 5.75
C LEU A 104 -1.43 14.50 6.58
N ASP A 105 -2.72 14.44 6.26
CA ASP A 105 -3.71 13.75 7.09
C ASP A 105 -3.59 14.13 8.59
N VAL A 106 -3.39 15.42 8.86
CA VAL A 106 -3.27 15.98 10.21
C VAL A 106 -4.34 17.05 10.39
N GLY A 107 -5.10 16.96 11.48
CA GLY A 107 -6.11 17.96 11.81
C GLY A 107 -5.56 19.39 11.80
N LYS A 108 -6.33 20.34 11.24
CA LYS A 108 -5.91 21.74 11.01
C LYS A 108 -5.30 22.42 12.25
N VAL A 109 -5.86 22.16 13.43
CA VAL A 109 -5.35 22.70 14.71
C VAL A 109 -3.97 22.13 15.06
N ALA A 110 -3.81 20.81 14.93
CA ALA A 110 -2.55 20.14 15.20
C ALA A 110 -1.46 20.57 14.21
N LEU A 111 -1.78 20.66 12.92
CA LEU A 111 -0.84 21.18 11.92
C LEU A 111 -0.49 22.65 12.18
N GLY A 112 -1.47 23.49 12.52
CA GLY A 112 -1.23 24.89 12.86
C GLY A 112 -0.21 25.03 13.99
N SER A 113 -0.39 24.24 15.07
CA SER A 113 0.54 24.18 16.19
C SER A 113 1.93 23.67 15.79
N LEU A 114 2.03 22.75 14.84
CA LEU A 114 3.31 22.27 14.29
C LEU A 114 4.02 23.37 13.50
N ILE A 115 3.30 24.07 12.62
CA ILE A 115 3.85 25.19 11.84
C ILE A 115 4.28 26.34 12.76
N ASP A 116 3.53 26.63 13.84
CA ASP A 116 3.91 27.65 14.82
C ASP A 116 5.28 27.35 15.45
N ARG A 117 5.52 26.10 15.85
CA ARG A 117 6.80 25.66 16.39
C ARG A 117 7.92 25.72 15.35
N LEU A 118 7.65 25.31 14.11
CA LEU A 118 8.62 25.38 13.02
C LEU A 118 8.98 26.83 12.67
N GLN A 119 8.00 27.73 12.66
CA GLN A 119 8.20 29.15 12.40
C GLN A 119 8.99 29.81 13.53
N SER A 120 8.66 29.48 14.79
CA SER A 120 9.41 29.96 15.97
C SER A 120 10.85 29.45 15.98
N ALA A 121 11.09 28.23 15.48
CA ALA A 121 12.42 27.68 15.28
C ALA A 121 13.14 28.26 14.03
N GLY A 122 12.48 29.12 13.26
CA GLY A 122 13.02 29.77 12.07
C GLY A 122 13.19 28.84 10.88
N PHE A 123 12.43 27.74 10.80
CA PHE A 123 12.50 26.79 9.68
C PHE A 123 11.48 27.11 8.57
N VAL A 124 10.30 27.60 8.93
CA VAL A 124 9.27 27.98 7.97
C VAL A 124 8.83 29.42 8.20
N GLU A 125 8.18 29.99 7.20
CA GLU A 125 7.48 31.26 7.32
C GLU A 125 6.08 31.15 6.71
N ARG A 126 5.12 31.87 7.29
CA ARG A 126 3.79 32.02 6.70
C ARG A 126 3.68 33.35 5.97
N ARG A 127 3.30 33.29 4.70
CA ARG A 127 2.98 34.47 3.90
C ARG A 127 1.48 34.46 3.58
N ALA A 128 0.89 35.65 3.49
CA ALA A 128 -0.48 35.77 3.00
C ALA A 128 -0.52 35.39 1.52
N ASP A 129 -1.56 34.69 1.09
CA ASP A 129 -1.81 34.48 -0.34
C ASP A 129 -2.11 35.82 -1.03
N GLU A 130 -1.68 35.96 -2.29
CA GLU A 130 -1.83 37.18 -3.08
C GLU A 130 -3.28 37.49 -3.45
N LYS A 131 -4.13 36.47 -3.59
CA LYS A 131 -5.54 36.57 -3.99
C LYS A 131 -6.46 36.64 -2.78
N ASP A 132 -6.16 35.91 -1.71
CA ASP A 132 -6.92 35.94 -0.45
C ASP A 132 -6.02 35.98 0.78
N ARG A 133 -5.92 37.15 1.43
CA ARG A 133 -5.07 37.35 2.62
C ARG A 133 -5.44 36.48 3.83
N ARG A 134 -6.63 35.87 3.84
CA ARG A 134 -7.08 34.90 4.85
C ARG A 134 -6.36 33.57 4.69
N VAL A 135 -5.96 33.21 3.47
CA VAL A 135 -5.16 32.03 3.19
C VAL A 135 -3.70 32.31 3.58
N LYS A 136 -3.12 31.37 4.35
CA LYS A 136 -1.71 31.40 4.73
C LYS A 136 -0.96 30.31 3.99
N ARG A 137 0.03 30.69 3.22
CA ARG A 137 0.96 29.80 2.53
C ARG A 137 2.21 29.59 3.36
N VAL A 138 2.69 28.36 3.40
CA VAL A 138 3.86 27.96 4.20
C VAL A 138 5.06 27.82 3.29
N TYR A 139 6.14 28.54 3.59
CA TYR A 139 7.39 28.50 2.83
C TYR A 139 8.55 28.02 3.70
N LEU A 140 9.52 27.33 3.08
CA LEU A 140 10.81 27.07 3.72
C LEU A 140 11.70 28.31 3.73
N THR A 141 12.31 28.54 4.89
CA THR A 141 13.41 29.49 5.04
C THR A 141 14.74 28.89 4.57
N ASP A 142 15.76 29.73 4.40
CA ASP A 142 17.12 29.26 4.10
C ASP A 142 17.67 28.33 5.18
N LYS A 143 17.37 28.61 6.46
CA LYS A 143 17.76 27.74 7.58
C LYS A 143 17.18 26.32 7.44
N ALA A 144 15.95 26.19 6.96
CA ALA A 144 15.38 24.86 6.69
C ALA A 144 16.02 24.18 5.49
N ARG A 145 16.35 24.93 4.43
CA ARG A 145 17.06 24.38 3.27
C ARG A 145 18.44 23.85 3.67
N ASP A 146 19.17 24.58 4.50
CA ASP A 146 20.46 24.12 5.06
C ASP A 146 20.32 22.85 5.92
N LEU A 147 19.27 22.77 6.73
CA LEU A 147 18.96 21.57 7.50
C LEU A 147 18.66 20.38 6.57
N ILE A 148 17.85 20.58 5.53
CA ILE A 148 17.50 19.54 4.55
C ILE A 148 18.73 19.06 3.79
N ASN A 149 19.65 19.96 3.43
CA ASN A 149 20.91 19.61 2.78
C ASN A 149 21.79 18.69 3.66
N LYS A 150 21.76 18.87 5.00
CA LYS A 150 22.44 17.96 5.93
C LYS A 150 21.80 16.58 6.03
N ILE A 151 20.52 16.46 5.67
CA ILE A 151 19.76 15.22 5.75
C ILE A 151 20.02 14.31 4.54
N GLY A 152 20.33 14.87 3.37
CA GLY A 152 20.65 14.09 2.15
C GLY A 152 21.67 12.96 2.41
N PRO A 153 22.88 13.27 2.92
CA PRO A 153 23.88 12.25 3.24
C PRO A 153 23.42 11.22 4.29
N ILE A 154 22.59 11.63 5.26
CA ILE A 154 22.03 10.72 6.28
C ILE A 154 21.03 9.76 5.62
N ASN A 155 20.18 10.27 4.73
CA ASN A 155 19.22 9.48 3.97
C ASN A 155 19.93 8.46 3.07
N ASP A 156 21.01 8.84 2.39
CA ASP A 156 21.74 7.96 1.50
C ASP A 156 22.44 6.83 2.26
N SER A 157 23.10 7.17 3.38
CA SER A 157 23.73 6.20 4.27
C SER A 157 22.70 5.23 4.86
N PHE A 158 21.56 5.77 5.31
CA PHE A 158 20.46 4.97 5.84
C PHE A 158 19.88 4.02 4.79
N ASN A 159 19.56 4.53 3.58
CA ASN A 159 19.02 3.71 2.50
C ASN A 159 20.02 2.63 2.05
N THR A 160 21.31 2.96 1.96
CA THR A 160 22.37 1.98 1.67
C THR A 160 22.38 0.83 2.68
N ARG A 161 22.18 1.13 3.97
CA ARG A 161 22.16 0.12 5.04
C ARG A 161 20.92 -0.76 5.01
N ILE A 162 19.73 -0.19 4.84
CA ILE A 162 18.48 -0.98 4.84
C ILE A 162 18.30 -1.79 3.55
N LEU A 163 18.94 -1.39 2.45
CA LEU A 163 18.88 -2.09 1.16
C LEU A 163 20.07 -3.04 0.93
N LYS A 164 21.01 -3.11 1.87
CA LYS A 164 22.23 -3.91 1.75
C LYS A 164 21.91 -5.37 1.46
N GLY A 165 22.48 -5.89 0.37
CA GLY A 165 22.36 -7.30 -0.02
C GLY A 165 21.09 -7.63 -0.81
N ILE A 166 20.25 -6.65 -1.13
CA ILE A 166 19.08 -6.83 -1.99
C ILE A 166 19.48 -6.55 -3.46
N PRO A 167 19.25 -7.48 -4.39
CA PRO A 167 19.47 -7.25 -5.81
C PRO A 167 18.67 -6.05 -6.33
N ARG A 168 19.24 -5.32 -7.29
CA ARG A 168 18.56 -4.15 -7.88
C ARG A 168 17.27 -4.55 -8.58
N GLU A 169 17.23 -5.70 -9.27
CA GLU A 169 16.01 -6.18 -9.93
C GLU A 169 14.85 -6.41 -8.94
N ASP A 170 15.14 -6.89 -7.73
CA ASP A 170 14.13 -7.15 -6.70
C ASP A 170 13.58 -5.84 -6.14
N LEU A 171 14.43 -4.82 -5.98
CA LEU A 171 14.02 -3.47 -5.57
C LEU A 171 13.12 -2.83 -6.62
N GLU A 172 13.50 -2.91 -7.89
CA GLU A 172 12.70 -2.38 -8.99
C GLU A 172 11.37 -3.11 -9.14
N LEU A 173 11.37 -4.44 -9.01
CA LEU A 173 10.14 -5.24 -9.01
C LEU A 173 9.23 -4.87 -7.84
N THR A 174 9.79 -4.78 -6.62
CA THR A 174 9.05 -4.39 -5.42
C THR A 174 8.44 -3.00 -5.57
N SER A 175 9.21 -2.04 -6.08
CA SER A 175 8.76 -0.67 -6.33
C SER A 175 7.56 -0.65 -7.30
N ARG A 176 7.65 -1.38 -8.42
CA ARG A 176 6.54 -1.51 -9.39
C ARG A 176 5.28 -2.11 -8.75
N THR A 177 5.44 -3.18 -7.96
CA THR A 177 4.30 -3.84 -7.29
C THR A 177 3.64 -2.91 -6.27
N LEU A 178 4.41 -2.25 -5.41
CA LEU A 178 3.88 -1.31 -4.43
C LEU A 178 3.23 -0.09 -5.10
N TYR A 179 3.77 0.38 -6.23
CA TYR A 179 3.16 1.47 -6.99
C TYR A 179 1.80 1.08 -7.57
N ALA A 180 1.68 -0.12 -8.15
CA ALA A 180 0.39 -0.65 -8.61
C ALA A 180 -0.62 -0.78 -7.46
N MET A 181 -0.19 -1.25 -6.29
CA MET A 181 -1.03 -1.28 -5.08
C MET A 181 -1.47 0.13 -4.66
N LYS A 182 -0.55 1.11 -4.65
CA LYS A 182 -0.85 2.52 -4.35
C LYS A 182 -1.93 3.07 -5.29
N LYS A 183 -1.81 2.84 -6.60
CA LYS A 183 -2.80 3.28 -7.60
C LYS A 183 -4.18 2.68 -7.31
N ASN A 184 -4.26 1.39 -6.99
CA ASN A 184 -5.52 0.73 -6.65
C ASN A 184 -6.14 1.31 -5.37
N LEU A 185 -5.31 1.57 -4.34
CA LEU A 185 -5.76 2.18 -3.08
C LEU A 185 -6.29 3.60 -3.29
N ILE A 186 -5.62 4.40 -4.12
CA ILE A 186 -6.08 5.74 -4.49
C ILE A 186 -7.47 5.66 -5.15
N GLY A 187 -7.68 4.74 -6.09
CA GLY A 187 -8.99 4.51 -6.68
C GLY A 187 -10.06 4.12 -5.65
N LEU A 188 -9.73 3.26 -4.69
CA LEU A 188 -10.68 2.87 -3.64
C LEU A 188 -11.03 4.00 -2.67
N VAL A 189 -10.10 4.91 -2.39
CA VAL A 189 -10.36 6.09 -1.54
C VAL A 189 -11.20 7.10 -2.30
N ALA A 190 -10.92 7.30 -3.60
CA ALA A 190 -11.71 8.16 -4.49
C ALA A 190 -13.16 7.70 -4.65
N ASP A 191 -13.36 6.40 -4.82
CA ASP A 191 -14.69 5.81 -5.06
C ASP A 191 -15.56 5.82 -3.79
N ARG A 192 -14.98 5.96 -2.60
CA ARG A 192 -15.68 5.90 -1.31
C ARG A 192 -16.29 7.22 -0.83
N ASN A 193 -16.13 8.32 -1.56
CA ASN A 193 -16.63 9.62 -1.10
C ASN A 193 -18.09 9.95 -1.47
N PHE A 194 -18.90 8.92 -1.72
CA PHE A 194 -20.36 9.02 -1.76
C PHE A 194 -20.97 7.87 -0.94
N ASP A 195 -20.85 7.93 0.40
CA ASP A 195 -21.92 7.55 1.34
C ASP A 195 -21.42 7.67 2.79
N GLY A 196 -22.20 8.39 3.60
CA GLY A 196 -21.75 9.02 4.83
C GLY A 196 -21.41 8.10 6.03
N ALA A 197 -20.51 8.65 6.84
CA ALA A 197 -20.43 8.57 8.31
C ALA A 197 -20.22 7.19 8.96
N ALA A 198 -18.95 6.87 9.26
CA ALA A 198 -18.46 6.61 10.63
C ALA A 198 -16.95 6.27 10.66
N GLY A 199 -16.15 7.16 11.26
CA GLY A 199 -14.95 6.80 12.02
C GLY A 199 -13.62 6.61 11.27
N GLY A 200 -12.76 7.64 11.36
CA GLY A 200 -11.32 7.56 11.09
C GLY A 200 -10.94 8.04 9.70
N GLY A 201 -10.50 9.29 9.62
CA GLY A 201 -10.34 10.07 8.39
C GLY A 201 -9.52 9.38 7.31
N LEU A 202 -10.10 9.33 6.12
CA LEU A 202 -9.46 9.12 4.83
C LEU A 202 -10.36 9.85 3.82
N ASP A 203 -10.38 11.18 3.87
CA ASP A 203 -11.27 11.98 3.04
C ASP A 203 -10.50 12.60 1.85
N ASP A 204 -10.74 12.01 0.68
CA ASP A 204 -11.08 12.63 -0.62
C ASP A 204 -10.07 13.36 -1.54
N GLU A 205 -8.93 13.90 -1.11
CA GLU A 205 -8.19 14.85 -1.99
C GLU A 205 -6.81 14.38 -2.53
N LEU A 206 -6.49 13.08 -2.47
CA LEU A 206 -5.21 12.50 -2.93
C LEU A 206 -5.13 12.20 -4.45
N LEU A 207 -6.02 12.77 -5.25
CA LEU A 207 -6.28 12.40 -6.64
C LEU A 207 -5.65 13.28 -7.72
N GLU A 208 -4.67 14.11 -7.40
CA GLU A 208 -3.87 14.79 -8.43
C GLU A 208 -2.49 14.14 -8.57
N ASP A 209 -2.24 13.61 -9.78
CA ASP A 209 -0.99 13.01 -10.23
C ASP A 209 0.13 14.06 -10.24
N HIS A 210 0.77 14.25 -9.09
CA HIS A 210 2.03 14.98 -9.00
C HIS A 210 3.16 14.00 -9.35
N GLY A 211 3.48 13.97 -10.65
CA GLY A 211 4.38 13.03 -11.35
C GLY A 211 5.56 12.42 -10.57
N GLU A 212 5.93 11.22 -11.01
CA GLU A 212 6.96 10.37 -10.41
C GLU A 212 8.21 11.12 -9.90
N PRO A 213 8.67 10.84 -8.66
CA PRO A 213 9.91 11.40 -8.16
C PRO A 213 11.10 10.81 -8.93
N ARG A 214 11.81 11.65 -9.69
CA ARG A 214 13.17 11.35 -10.12
C ARG A 214 14.02 11.18 -8.86
N LEU A 215 14.48 9.95 -8.60
CA LEU A 215 15.41 9.57 -7.52
C LEU A 215 16.82 10.19 -7.67
N SER A 216 16.95 11.38 -8.26
CA SER A 216 18.25 11.93 -8.66
C SER A 216 18.58 13.30 -8.09
N VAL A 217 17.81 13.84 -7.12
CA VAL A 217 18.18 15.11 -6.48
C VAL A 217 17.81 15.11 -5.00
N LEU A 218 18.57 14.33 -4.21
CA LEU A 218 19.08 14.72 -2.89
C LEU A 218 20.42 14.02 -2.71
#